data_AF-A0A1G0RFN1-F1
#
_entry.id   AF-A0A1G0RFN1-F1
#
_cell.length_a   1.000
_cell.length_b   1.000
_cell.length_c   1.000
_cell.angle_alpha   90.00
_cell.angle_beta   90.00
_cell.angle_gamma   90.00
#
_symmetry.space_group_name_H-M   'P 1'
#
loop_
_entity.id
_entity.type
_entity.pdbx_description
1 polymer ?
#
loop_
_entity_poly.entity_id
_entity_poly.type
_entity_poly.pdbx_seq_one_letter_code
_entity_poly.pdbx_strand_id
1 'polypeptide(L)'
;MKHLIFLLSLSIILFTIISCEETFGPNELGGDTNLDLTEVGSEFGIYPKFENGDPALNNALSQINDTVYITKNENGIVTLKMKFETNIENFRKIDTMIGTYLLPQAVREQIFDYYKTKYDVEIDTSDYEHLWATKDVKLKITSDGIQDYVYSKGDESKPYTIMKYDSKVGDKYEFTDSDGEKITRTVTQTHQTEDWQIGFIMVKTMRVEQETPNDPLVRKITYIGNHKFGLVGIIMDMKDGKLMQMTIVPWNVM
;
A
#
# COMPACT_ATOMS: atom_id res chain seq x y z
N MET A 1 35.71 -30.26 49.52
CA MET A 1 35.85 -28.84 49.11
C MET A 1 36.68 -28.68 47.83
N LYS A 2 36.27 -29.34 46.73
CA LYS A 2 36.80 -29.10 45.36
C LYS A 2 35.72 -29.26 44.27
N HIS A 3 34.45 -29.24 44.68
CA HIS A 3 33.29 -29.32 43.77
C HIS A 3 32.28 -28.17 44.00
N LEU A 4 32.76 -27.01 44.48
CA LEU A 4 31.92 -25.84 44.73
C LEU A 4 32.53 -24.52 44.19
N ILE A 5 33.46 -24.60 43.22
CA ILE A 5 34.06 -23.44 42.53
C ILE A 5 34.11 -23.73 41.01
N PHE A 6 33.05 -24.35 40.49
CA PHE A 6 32.78 -24.44 39.04
C PHE A 6 31.36 -23.96 38.70
N LEU A 7 30.61 -23.53 39.73
CA LEU A 7 29.24 -23.00 39.65
C LEU A 7 29.21 -21.47 39.87
N LEU A 8 30.36 -20.81 39.83
CA LEU A 8 30.49 -19.34 39.92
C LEU A 8 31.13 -18.71 38.68
N SER A 9 31.24 -19.47 37.59
CA SER A 9 31.67 -19.01 36.26
C SER A 9 30.57 -19.17 35.20
N LEU A 10 29.33 -19.48 35.60
CA LEU A 10 28.18 -19.66 34.72
C LEU A 10 27.00 -18.72 35.04
N SER A 11 27.27 -17.61 35.74
CA SER A 11 26.22 -16.68 36.20
C SER A 11 26.57 -15.20 35.99
N ILE A 12 27.65 -14.87 35.28
CA ILE A 12 28.02 -13.48 34.93
C ILE A 12 28.50 -13.41 33.46
N ILE A 13 27.78 -14.06 32.54
CA ILE A 13 27.69 -13.68 31.11
C ILE A 13 26.25 -14.02 30.67
N LEU A 14 25.28 -13.57 31.46
CA LEU A 14 23.85 -13.63 31.13
C LEU A 14 23.19 -12.24 31.26
N PHE A 15 24.02 -11.19 31.10
CA PHE A 15 23.63 -9.78 31.12
C PHE A 15 24.37 -8.96 30.04
N THR A 16 24.61 -9.55 28.86
CA THR A 16 24.97 -8.78 27.65
C THR A 16 23.81 -8.70 26.64
N ILE A 17 22.57 -8.87 27.10
CA ILE A 17 21.37 -8.54 26.34
C ILE A 17 20.78 -7.28 26.94
N ILE A 18 21.33 -6.11 26.60
CA ILE A 18 20.54 -4.90 26.41
C ILE A 18 21.18 -4.10 25.27
N SER A 19 20.36 -3.84 24.25
CA SER A 19 20.59 -2.91 23.14
C SER A 19 21.46 -3.40 21.99
N CYS A 20 21.01 -4.47 21.33
CA CYS A 20 21.06 -4.42 19.87
C CYS A 20 19.93 -3.45 19.46
N GLU A 21 20.21 -2.15 19.42
CA GLU A 21 19.48 -1.31 18.47
C GLU A 21 19.88 -1.90 17.12
N GLU A 22 19.02 -2.72 16.53
CA GLU A 22 19.18 -3.09 15.14
C GLU A 22 19.10 -1.78 14.38
N THR A 23 20.27 -1.24 14.00
CA THR A 23 20.34 -0.10 13.10
C THR A 23 19.89 -0.62 11.76
N PHE A 24 18.57 -0.62 11.59
CA PHE A 24 17.93 -1.10 10.39
C PHE A 24 18.46 -0.30 9.21
N GLY A 25 18.86 -1.00 8.15
CA GLY A 25 19.06 -0.35 6.85
C GLY A 25 17.82 0.48 6.47
N PRO A 26 17.92 1.42 5.52
CA PRO A 26 16.78 2.27 5.14
C PRO A 26 15.53 1.45 4.75
N ASN A 27 15.72 0.19 4.34
CA ASN A 27 14.66 -0.73 3.92
C ASN A 27 14.38 -1.88 4.91
N GLU A 28 15.03 -1.97 6.06
CA GLU A 28 14.70 -2.98 7.07
C GLU A 28 13.59 -2.44 8.00
N LEU A 29 12.63 -3.30 8.36
CA LEU A 29 11.47 -2.93 9.16
C LEU A 29 11.33 -3.86 10.37
N GLY A 30 11.49 -3.27 11.56
CA GLY A 30 11.26 -3.90 12.86
C GLY A 30 9.82 -3.74 13.34
N GLY A 31 9.65 -3.58 14.64
CA GLY A 31 8.36 -3.34 15.29
C GLY A 31 7.56 -4.59 15.62
N ASP A 32 6.48 -4.40 16.37
CA ASP A 32 5.52 -5.45 16.65
C ASP A 32 4.75 -5.83 15.39
N THR A 33 4.56 -7.13 15.18
CA THR A 33 3.85 -7.71 14.04
C THR A 33 2.45 -8.20 14.41
N ASN A 34 2.15 -8.26 15.71
CA ASN A 34 0.87 -8.67 16.25
C ASN A 34 -0.01 -7.44 16.51
N LEU A 35 -0.64 -6.93 15.45
CA LEU A 35 -1.51 -5.75 15.50
C LEU A 35 -2.94 -6.19 15.21
N ASP A 36 -3.92 -5.57 15.87
CA ASP A 36 -5.36 -5.82 15.59
C ASP A 36 -5.71 -5.62 14.10
N LEU A 37 -5.01 -4.68 13.44
CA LEU A 37 -5.15 -4.39 12.01
C LEU A 37 -4.74 -5.57 11.11
N THR A 38 -3.85 -6.45 11.57
CA THR A 38 -3.25 -7.52 10.75
C THR A 38 -3.92 -8.88 10.97
N GLU A 39 -4.99 -8.95 11.75
CA GLU A 39 -5.74 -10.19 11.98
C GLU A 39 -6.33 -10.78 10.69
N VAL A 40 -6.35 -12.11 10.59
CA VAL A 40 -7.01 -12.80 9.47
C VAL A 40 -8.51 -12.54 9.53
N GLY A 41 -9.08 -12.15 8.40
CA GLY A 41 -10.46 -11.71 8.30
C GLY A 41 -10.66 -10.21 8.50
N SER A 42 -9.61 -9.44 8.81
CA SER A 42 -9.73 -7.97 8.84
C SER A 42 -10.10 -7.41 7.48
N GLU A 43 -11.14 -6.57 7.46
CA GLU A 43 -11.75 -5.99 6.26
C GLU A 43 -11.34 -4.53 6.06
N PHE A 44 -11.26 -4.12 4.80
CA PHE A 44 -10.90 -2.78 4.39
C PHE A 44 -11.90 -2.27 3.36
N GLY A 45 -12.33 -1.02 3.52
CA GLY A 45 -13.10 -0.30 2.50
C GLY A 45 -12.21 0.62 1.69
N ILE A 46 -12.40 0.65 0.38
CA ILE A 46 -11.66 1.52 -0.54
C ILE A 46 -12.61 2.52 -1.21
N TYR A 47 -12.34 3.80 -0.99
CA TYR A 47 -13.20 4.90 -1.46
C TYR A 47 -12.45 5.81 -2.44
N PRO A 48 -12.47 5.50 -3.75
CA PRO A 48 -11.86 6.34 -4.77
C PRO A 48 -12.74 7.57 -5.08
N LYS A 49 -12.09 8.71 -5.32
CA LYS A 49 -12.70 9.95 -5.83
C LYS A 49 -11.69 10.77 -6.63
N PHE A 50 -12.17 11.64 -7.50
CA PHE A 50 -11.36 12.69 -8.10
C PHE A 50 -11.50 14.00 -7.35
N GLU A 51 -10.36 14.64 -7.06
CA GLU A 51 -10.34 15.99 -6.51
C GLU A 51 -10.90 16.96 -7.57
N ASN A 52 -12.02 17.62 -7.24
CA ASN A 52 -12.79 18.47 -8.16
C ASN A 52 -13.37 17.75 -9.40
N GLY A 53 -13.55 16.43 -9.33
CA GLY A 53 -14.21 15.66 -10.39
C GLY A 53 -15.70 15.98 -10.51
N ASP A 54 -16.25 15.77 -11.72
CA ASP A 54 -17.70 15.85 -11.97
C ASP A 54 -18.45 14.93 -10.97
N PRO A 55 -19.51 15.41 -10.28
CA PRO A 55 -20.29 14.61 -9.35
C PRO A 55 -20.81 13.28 -9.94
N ALA A 56 -21.20 13.27 -11.22
CA ALA A 56 -21.65 12.05 -11.90
C ALA A 56 -20.51 11.02 -12.05
N LEU A 57 -19.29 11.51 -12.22
CA LEU A 57 -18.08 10.70 -12.32
C LEU A 57 -17.69 10.11 -10.95
N ASN A 58 -17.70 10.92 -9.89
CA ASN A 58 -17.49 10.42 -8.53
C ASN A 58 -18.58 9.42 -8.10
N ASN A 59 -19.82 9.60 -8.56
CA ASN A 59 -20.88 8.62 -8.35
C ASN A 59 -20.56 7.27 -9.00
N ALA A 60 -20.01 7.25 -10.22
CA ALA A 60 -19.60 6.01 -10.88
C ALA A 60 -18.51 5.25 -10.09
N LEU A 61 -17.54 5.98 -9.52
CA LEU A 61 -16.52 5.39 -8.64
C LEU A 61 -17.11 4.80 -7.35
N SER A 62 -18.10 5.46 -6.76
CA SER A 62 -18.79 4.96 -5.56
C SER A 62 -19.65 3.71 -5.79
N GLN A 63 -19.87 3.33 -7.06
CA GLN A 63 -20.62 2.14 -7.46
C GLN A 63 -19.72 0.93 -7.77
N ILE A 64 -18.40 1.08 -7.61
CA ILE A 64 -17.49 -0.06 -7.63
C ILE A 64 -17.69 -0.82 -6.31
N ASN A 65 -18.04 -2.09 -6.41
CA ASN A 65 -18.09 -2.97 -5.24
C ASN A 65 -16.69 -3.49 -4.96
N ASP A 66 -16.15 -3.18 -3.79
CA ASP A 66 -14.88 -3.72 -3.32
C ASP A 66 -15.08 -4.84 -2.29
N THR A 67 -14.17 -5.79 -2.29
CA THR A 67 -14.04 -6.80 -1.24
C THR A 67 -12.56 -6.94 -0.95
N VAL A 68 -12.14 -6.38 0.18
CA VAL A 68 -10.73 -6.37 0.60
C VAL A 68 -10.60 -6.90 2.01
N TYR A 69 -9.87 -8.00 2.18
CA TYR A 69 -9.66 -8.60 3.49
C TYR A 69 -8.36 -9.41 3.58
N ILE A 70 -7.89 -9.61 4.80
CA ILE A 70 -6.69 -10.42 5.07
C ILE A 70 -7.06 -11.91 5.06
N THR A 71 -6.38 -12.68 4.21
CA THR A 71 -6.53 -14.15 4.13
C THR A 71 -5.46 -14.90 4.91
N LYS A 72 -4.31 -14.25 5.16
CA LYS A 72 -3.14 -14.85 5.80
C LYS A 72 -2.31 -13.79 6.51
N ASN A 73 -1.73 -14.13 7.66
CA ASN A 73 -0.73 -13.31 8.35
C ASN A 73 0.39 -14.23 8.88
N GLU A 74 1.62 -14.01 8.43
CA GLU A 74 2.82 -14.69 8.93
C GLU A 74 3.84 -13.63 9.35
N ASN A 75 4.04 -13.46 10.66
CA ASN A 75 5.00 -12.50 11.23
C ASN A 75 4.84 -11.07 10.67
N GLY A 76 3.59 -10.61 10.55
CA GLY A 76 3.25 -9.27 10.05
C GLY A 76 3.26 -9.15 8.54
N ILE A 77 3.64 -10.19 7.80
CA ILE A 77 3.43 -10.29 6.35
C ILE A 77 2.01 -10.79 6.12
N VAL A 78 1.13 -9.87 5.76
CA VAL A 78 -0.28 -10.13 5.46
C VAL A 78 -0.48 -10.37 3.98
N THR A 79 -1.36 -11.32 3.63
CA THR A 79 -1.91 -11.45 2.28
C THR A 79 -3.30 -10.83 2.26
N LEU A 80 -3.43 -9.73 1.53
CA LEU A 80 -4.69 -9.02 1.28
C LEU A 80 -5.29 -9.52 -0.03
N LYS A 81 -6.45 -10.14 0.05
CA LYS A 81 -7.24 -10.45 -1.13
C LYS A 81 -8.08 -9.24 -1.48
N MET A 82 -7.93 -8.74 -2.70
CA MET A 82 -8.70 -7.62 -3.24
C MET A 82 -9.52 -8.10 -4.43
N LYS A 83 -10.81 -7.80 -4.43
CA LYS A 83 -11.69 -7.93 -5.59
C LYS A 83 -12.43 -6.61 -5.80
N PHE A 84 -12.45 -6.14 -7.04
CA PHE A 84 -13.26 -5.00 -7.46
C PHE A 84 -14.23 -5.47 -8.54
N GLU A 85 -15.48 -5.06 -8.44
CA GLU A 85 -16.55 -5.45 -9.36
C GLU A 85 -17.38 -4.22 -9.78
N THR A 86 -17.75 -4.16 -11.06
CA THR A 86 -18.53 -3.09 -11.68
C THR A 86 -19.28 -3.60 -12.91
N ASN A 87 -20.17 -2.79 -13.48
CA ASN A 87 -20.77 -3.05 -14.80
C ASN A 87 -20.10 -2.23 -15.91
N ILE A 88 -20.44 -2.55 -17.17
CA ILE A 88 -19.89 -1.90 -18.36
C ILE A 88 -20.23 -0.41 -18.47
N GLU A 89 -21.39 0.03 -17.97
CA GLU A 89 -21.79 1.44 -18.02
C GLU A 89 -20.88 2.28 -17.12
N ASN A 90 -20.65 1.84 -15.89
CA ASN A 90 -19.76 2.48 -14.94
C ASN A 90 -18.30 2.40 -15.40
N PHE A 91 -17.88 1.27 -15.96
CA PHE A 91 -16.55 1.14 -16.54
C PHE A 91 -16.30 2.18 -17.66
N ARG A 92 -17.27 2.41 -18.55
CA ARG A 92 -17.17 3.46 -19.60
C ARG A 92 -17.08 4.88 -19.03
N LYS A 93 -17.78 5.16 -17.92
CA LYS A 93 -17.66 6.45 -17.23
C LYS A 93 -16.25 6.65 -16.64
N ILE A 94 -15.66 5.59 -16.08
CA ILE A 94 -14.28 5.60 -15.58
C ILE A 94 -13.28 5.75 -16.74
N ASP A 95 -13.44 5.01 -17.84
CA ASP A 95 -12.63 5.16 -19.07
C ASP A 95 -12.69 6.59 -19.63
N THR A 96 -13.86 7.22 -19.53
CA THR A 96 -14.05 8.63 -19.90
C THR A 96 -13.26 9.56 -18.97
N MET A 97 -13.36 9.31 -17.67
CA MET A 97 -12.76 10.10 -16.59
C MET A 97 -11.24 10.09 -16.63
N ILE A 98 -10.61 8.94 -16.85
CA ILE A 98 -9.15 8.82 -16.96
C ILE A 98 -8.62 9.18 -18.36
N GLY A 99 -9.51 9.61 -19.27
CA GLY A 99 -9.17 10.09 -20.61
C GLY A 99 -8.77 9.00 -21.61
N THR A 100 -8.81 7.72 -21.21
CA THR A 100 -8.41 6.60 -22.07
C THR A 100 -9.39 6.40 -23.23
N TYR A 101 -10.65 6.81 -23.09
CA TYR A 101 -11.65 6.74 -24.18
C TYR A 101 -11.25 7.52 -25.44
N LEU A 102 -10.45 8.58 -25.30
CA LEU A 102 -9.97 9.41 -26.43
C LEU A 102 -8.80 8.77 -27.18
N LEU A 103 -8.22 7.70 -26.63
CA LEU A 103 -7.03 7.08 -27.18
C LEU A 103 -7.40 6.09 -28.29
N PRO A 104 -6.54 5.94 -29.31
CA PRO A 104 -6.69 4.86 -30.29
C PRO A 104 -6.78 3.49 -29.61
N GLN A 105 -7.54 2.56 -30.19
CA GLN A 105 -7.72 1.22 -29.62
C GLN A 105 -6.39 0.53 -29.26
N ALA A 106 -5.42 0.55 -30.18
CA ALA A 106 -4.12 -0.06 -29.95
C ALA A 106 -3.37 0.53 -28.73
N VAL A 107 -3.57 1.83 -28.44
CA VAL A 107 -2.97 2.47 -27.26
C VAL A 107 -3.68 2.03 -25.98
N ARG A 108 -5.02 1.93 -26.01
CA ARG A 108 -5.80 1.41 -24.86
C ARG A 108 -5.41 -0.02 -24.51
N GLU A 109 -5.22 -0.88 -25.52
CA GLU A 109 -4.77 -2.26 -25.35
C GLU A 109 -3.37 -2.31 -24.70
N GLN A 110 -2.43 -1.47 -25.14
CA GLN A 110 -1.10 -1.38 -24.51
C GLN A 110 -1.16 -0.92 -23.05
N ILE A 111 -2.03 0.04 -22.72
CA ILE A 111 -2.23 0.50 -21.34
C ILE A 111 -2.79 -0.62 -20.48
N PHE A 112 -3.79 -1.35 -20.99
CA PHE A 112 -4.36 -2.50 -20.31
C PHE A 112 -3.30 -3.60 -20.06
N ASP A 113 -2.53 -3.96 -21.08
CA ASP A 113 -1.47 -4.96 -20.98
C ASP A 113 -0.36 -4.54 -20.02
N TYR A 114 -0.01 -3.24 -19.98
CA TYR A 114 0.92 -2.67 -19.00
C TYR A 114 0.45 -2.95 -17.57
N TYR A 115 -0.78 -2.56 -17.22
CA TYR A 115 -1.29 -2.73 -15.86
C TYR A 115 -1.50 -4.20 -15.50
N LYS A 116 -2.04 -5.00 -16.43
CA LYS A 116 -2.23 -6.43 -16.23
C LYS A 116 -0.90 -7.14 -15.95
N THR A 117 0.14 -6.83 -16.73
CA THR A 117 1.47 -7.47 -16.58
C THR A 117 2.20 -6.96 -15.35
N LYS A 118 2.18 -5.65 -15.10
CA LYS A 118 2.90 -5.02 -13.99
C LYS A 118 2.36 -5.47 -12.63
N TYR A 119 1.04 -5.54 -12.50
CA TYR A 119 0.38 -5.86 -11.24
C TYR A 119 -0.12 -7.31 -11.16
N ASP A 120 0.03 -8.09 -12.23
CA ASP A 120 -0.37 -9.50 -12.32
C ASP A 120 -1.82 -9.72 -11.86
N VAL A 121 -2.72 -8.87 -12.35
CA VAL A 121 -4.15 -8.83 -11.98
C VAL A 121 -4.94 -9.77 -12.86
N GLU A 122 -5.82 -10.57 -12.25
CA GLU A 122 -6.80 -11.37 -12.96
C GLU A 122 -8.05 -10.52 -13.24
N ILE A 123 -8.52 -10.55 -14.48
CA ILE A 123 -9.62 -9.69 -14.96
C ILE A 123 -10.58 -10.56 -15.77
N ASP A 124 -11.87 -10.41 -15.50
CA ASP A 124 -12.96 -11.03 -16.24
C ASP A 124 -13.89 -9.95 -16.81
N THR A 125 -14.08 -10.01 -18.12
CA THR A 125 -14.94 -9.12 -18.88
C THR A 125 -16.01 -9.88 -19.69
N SER A 126 -16.24 -11.15 -19.35
CA SER A 126 -17.18 -12.03 -20.06
C SER A 126 -18.65 -11.71 -19.77
N ASP A 127 -18.95 -11.17 -18.57
CA ASP A 127 -20.26 -10.69 -18.17
C ASP A 127 -20.24 -9.16 -18.00
N TYR A 128 -21.00 -8.45 -18.85
CA TYR A 128 -21.01 -6.99 -18.86
C TYR A 128 -21.76 -6.36 -17.68
N GLU A 129 -22.56 -7.12 -16.95
CA GLU A 129 -23.17 -6.67 -15.70
C GLU A 129 -22.24 -6.89 -14.50
N HIS A 130 -21.28 -7.82 -14.62
CA HIS A 130 -20.38 -8.25 -13.55
C HIS A 130 -18.92 -8.33 -14.04
N LEU A 131 -18.38 -7.19 -14.47
CA LEU A 131 -16.95 -7.05 -14.75
C LEU A 131 -16.18 -7.06 -13.43
N TRP A 132 -15.14 -7.88 -13.32
CA TRP A 132 -14.35 -7.91 -12.09
C TRP A 132 -12.85 -8.02 -12.33
N ALA A 133 -12.10 -7.53 -11.36
CA ALA A 133 -10.66 -7.69 -11.25
C ALA A 133 -10.30 -8.18 -9.84
N THR A 134 -9.38 -9.13 -9.72
CA THR A 134 -8.94 -9.66 -8.42
C THR A 134 -7.44 -9.79 -8.35
N LYS A 135 -6.89 -9.56 -7.16
CA LYS A 135 -5.47 -9.75 -6.86
C LYS A 135 -5.24 -10.01 -5.38
N ASP A 136 -4.32 -10.93 -5.10
CA ASP A 136 -3.71 -11.06 -3.78
C ASP A 136 -2.44 -10.20 -3.72
N VAL A 137 -2.37 -9.30 -2.75
CA VAL A 137 -1.21 -8.45 -2.49
C VAL A 137 -0.63 -8.78 -1.13
N LYS A 138 0.70 -8.89 -1.06
CA LYS A 138 1.40 -9.03 0.22
C LYS A 138 1.86 -7.66 0.70
N LEU A 139 1.63 -7.39 1.99
CA LEU A 139 2.20 -6.25 2.69
C LEU A 139 2.86 -6.73 3.99
N LYS A 140 3.98 -6.13 4.39
CA LYS A 140 4.47 -6.24 5.76
C LYS A 140 3.99 -5.02 6.53
N ILE A 141 3.22 -5.24 7.60
CA ILE A 141 2.67 -4.19 8.45
C ILE A 141 3.16 -4.43 9.87
N THR A 142 3.82 -3.43 10.45
CA THR A 142 4.32 -3.48 11.83
C THR A 142 4.04 -2.16 12.55
N SER A 143 4.29 -2.12 13.87
CA SER A 143 4.21 -0.88 14.65
C SER A 143 5.15 0.22 14.15
N ASP A 144 6.15 -0.13 13.35
CA ASP A 144 7.21 0.78 12.91
C ASP A 144 6.97 1.27 11.47
N GLY A 145 6.12 0.60 10.69
CA GLY A 145 5.88 1.00 9.31
C GLY A 145 5.23 -0.05 8.42
N ILE A 146 5.34 0.18 7.11
CA ILE A 146 4.70 -0.62 6.06
C ILE A 146 5.69 -0.88 4.93
N GLN A 147 5.72 -2.12 4.45
CA GLN A 147 6.37 -2.51 3.20
C GLN A 147 5.39 -3.24 2.29
N ASP A 148 5.62 -3.17 0.99
CA ASP A 148 4.91 -3.95 -0.01
C ASP A 148 5.85 -4.88 -0.77
N TYR A 149 5.25 -5.83 -1.49
CA TYR A 149 5.94 -6.77 -2.35
C TYR A 149 5.42 -6.71 -3.79
N VAL A 150 4.86 -5.57 -4.21
CA VAL A 150 4.21 -5.42 -5.52
C VAL A 150 5.25 -5.47 -6.63
N TYR A 151 6.30 -4.65 -6.52
CA TYR A 151 7.39 -4.59 -7.51
C TYR A 151 8.31 -5.83 -7.49
N SER A 152 8.26 -6.64 -6.43
CA SER A 152 8.93 -7.94 -6.34
C SER A 152 8.05 -9.12 -6.76
N LYS A 153 6.82 -8.87 -7.25
CA LYS A 153 5.85 -9.93 -7.62
C LYS A 153 5.62 -10.95 -6.49
N GLY A 154 5.61 -10.47 -5.25
CA GLY A 154 5.38 -11.29 -4.05
C GLY A 154 6.61 -12.00 -3.48
N ASP A 155 7.82 -11.74 -3.99
CA ASP A 155 9.09 -12.24 -3.42
C ASP A 155 9.39 -11.52 -2.09
N GLU A 156 9.12 -12.22 -0.99
CA GLU A 156 9.26 -11.73 0.38
C GLU A 156 10.70 -11.37 0.78
N SER A 157 11.69 -11.84 0.02
CA SER A 157 13.10 -11.47 0.23
C SER A 157 13.45 -10.06 -0.27
N LYS A 158 12.53 -9.42 -1.01
CA LYS A 158 12.70 -8.09 -1.61
C LYS A 158 11.54 -7.17 -1.24
N PRO A 159 11.46 -6.73 0.03
CA PRO A 159 10.44 -5.77 0.45
C PRO A 159 10.72 -4.37 -0.09
N TYR A 160 9.64 -3.65 -0.41
CA TYR A 160 9.67 -2.24 -0.79
C TYR A 160 9.04 -1.43 0.34
N THR A 161 9.86 -0.74 1.13
CA THR A 161 9.37 0.17 2.18
C THR A 161 8.46 1.22 1.58
N ILE A 162 7.20 1.26 2.03
CA ILE A 162 6.28 2.35 1.74
C ILE A 162 6.60 3.50 2.69
N MET A 163 6.74 3.20 3.99
CA MET A 163 7.00 4.20 5.02
C MET A 163 7.50 3.55 6.31
N LYS A 164 8.25 4.33 7.10
CA LYS A 164 8.47 4.10 8.52
C LYS A 164 7.91 5.29 9.31
N TYR A 165 7.20 5.03 10.40
CA TYR A 165 6.42 6.06 11.09
C TYR A 165 7.27 7.08 11.85
N ASP A 166 8.54 6.78 12.12
CA ASP A 166 9.51 7.64 12.76
C ASP A 166 10.35 8.50 11.79
N SER A 167 10.14 8.32 10.48
CA SER A 167 10.93 9.00 9.46
C SER A 167 10.66 10.51 9.40
N LYS A 168 11.69 11.22 8.93
CA LYS A 168 11.70 12.68 8.80
C LYS A 168 11.49 13.07 7.35
N VAL A 169 10.97 14.28 7.15
CA VAL A 169 10.86 14.87 5.82
C VAL A 169 12.24 14.90 5.15
N GLY A 170 12.32 14.39 3.93
CA GLY A 170 13.55 14.25 3.15
C GLY A 170 14.15 12.84 3.18
N ASP A 171 13.74 11.97 4.10
CA ASP A 171 14.18 10.56 4.12
C ASP A 171 13.74 9.84 2.84
N LYS A 172 14.59 8.91 2.37
CA LYS A 172 14.39 8.20 1.10
C LYS A 172 14.50 6.70 1.25
N TYR A 173 13.67 6.00 0.50
CA TYR A 173 13.76 4.56 0.29
C TYR A 173 14.02 4.32 -1.20
N GLU A 174 15.14 3.67 -1.51
CA GLU A 174 15.56 3.41 -2.89
C GLU A 174 15.57 1.90 -3.16
N PHE A 175 15.09 1.54 -4.34
CA PHE A 175 14.96 0.16 -4.80
C PHE A 175 15.26 0.06 -6.28
N THR A 176 15.55 -1.15 -6.74
CA THR A 176 15.56 -1.50 -8.16
C THR A 176 14.60 -2.66 -8.34
N ASP A 177 13.61 -2.50 -9.21
CA ASP A 177 12.63 -3.56 -9.47
C ASP A 177 13.18 -4.69 -10.34
N SER A 178 12.34 -5.71 -10.60
CA SER A 178 12.73 -6.85 -11.43
C SER A 178 13.10 -6.48 -12.86
N ASP A 179 12.61 -5.33 -13.32
CA ASP A 179 12.78 -4.83 -14.69
C ASP A 179 13.96 -3.84 -14.78
N GLY A 180 14.64 -3.59 -13.66
CA GLY A 180 15.79 -2.69 -13.57
C GLY A 180 15.42 -1.22 -13.36
N GLU A 181 14.15 -0.90 -13.13
CA GLU A 181 13.68 0.46 -12.87
C GLU A 181 14.08 0.88 -11.45
N LYS A 182 14.77 2.03 -11.33
CA LYS A 182 15.06 2.63 -10.03
C LYS A 182 13.80 3.27 -9.48
N ILE A 183 13.34 2.79 -8.34
CA ILE A 183 12.21 3.34 -7.59
C ILE A 183 12.77 4.15 -6.43
N THR A 184 12.25 5.36 -6.22
CA THR A 184 12.60 6.19 -5.06
C THR A 184 11.34 6.72 -4.43
N ARG A 185 11.18 6.44 -3.14
CA ARG A 185 10.12 6.95 -2.29
C ARG A 185 10.71 7.97 -1.34
N THR A 186 10.15 9.18 -1.29
CA THR A 186 10.63 10.26 -0.43
C THR A 186 9.57 10.68 0.57
N VAL A 187 9.91 10.76 1.85
CA VAL A 187 9.01 11.32 2.87
C VAL A 187 8.90 12.83 2.61
N THR A 188 7.73 13.30 2.19
CA THR A 188 7.54 14.71 1.85
C THR A 188 6.89 15.52 2.97
N GLN A 189 6.05 14.88 3.78
CA GLN A 189 5.32 15.58 4.84
C GLN A 189 5.07 14.68 6.06
N THR A 190 5.12 15.26 7.24
CA THR A 190 4.65 14.68 8.50
C THR A 190 3.77 15.70 9.21
N HIS A 191 2.53 15.33 9.54
CA HIS A 191 1.60 16.23 10.20
C HIS A 191 1.70 16.09 11.71
N GLN A 192 1.59 17.20 12.43
CA GLN A 192 1.55 17.23 13.90
C GLN A 192 0.12 17.15 14.44
N THR A 193 -0.87 17.45 13.59
CA THR A 193 -2.30 17.41 13.88
C THR A 193 -3.01 16.53 12.87
N GLU A 194 -4.26 16.17 13.16
CA GLU A 194 -5.10 15.40 12.26
C GLU A 194 -5.35 16.16 10.95
N ASP A 195 -5.16 15.48 9.82
CA ASP A 195 -5.19 16.09 8.49
C ASP A 195 -5.88 15.22 7.43
N TRP A 196 -6.26 13.99 7.77
CA TRP A 196 -6.89 13.04 6.86
C TRP A 196 -8.15 12.44 7.46
N GLN A 197 -9.22 12.34 6.68
CA GLN A 197 -10.46 11.71 7.13
C GLN A 197 -10.49 10.24 6.74
N ILE A 198 -10.71 9.36 7.72
CA ILE A 198 -11.10 7.96 7.51
C ILE A 198 -12.48 7.74 8.16
N GLY A 199 -13.47 7.31 7.38
CA GLY A 199 -14.86 7.22 7.87
C GLY A 199 -15.33 8.52 8.55
N PHE A 200 -15.60 8.44 9.86
CA PHE A 200 -16.10 9.55 10.68
C PHE A 200 -15.04 10.22 11.57
N ILE A 201 -13.78 9.81 11.48
CA ILE A 201 -12.69 10.34 12.31
C ILE A 201 -11.62 11.02 11.45
N MET A 202 -10.98 12.03 12.04
CA MET A 202 -9.78 12.64 11.50
C MET A 202 -8.56 12.00 12.12
N VAL A 203 -7.53 11.72 11.31
CA VAL A 203 -6.28 11.09 11.73
C VAL A 203 -5.08 11.90 11.28
N LYS A 204 -4.02 11.83 12.09
CA LYS A 204 -2.72 12.45 11.81
C LYS A 204 -1.91 11.57 10.88
N THR A 205 -1.38 12.12 9.78
CA THR A 205 -0.70 11.32 8.77
C THR A 205 0.70 11.79 8.40
N MET A 206 1.44 10.90 7.74
CA MET A 206 2.62 11.24 6.96
C MET A 206 2.39 10.93 5.47
N ARG A 207 3.16 11.58 4.60
CA ARG A 207 3.10 11.41 3.15
C ARG A 207 4.45 10.95 2.61
N VAL A 208 4.42 9.91 1.79
CA VAL A 208 5.58 9.42 1.06
C VAL A 208 5.27 9.44 -0.43
N GLU A 209 6.10 10.10 -1.22
CA GLU A 209 5.89 10.29 -2.65
C GLU A 209 6.82 9.43 -3.49
N GLN A 210 6.30 8.92 -4.60
CA GLN A 210 6.99 8.14 -5.60
C GLN A 210 6.64 8.65 -7.00
N GLU A 211 7.63 9.10 -7.76
CA GLU A 211 7.44 9.41 -9.18
C GLU A 211 7.34 8.11 -9.99
N THR A 212 6.54 8.13 -11.06
CA THR A 212 6.28 6.98 -11.94
C THR A 212 6.47 7.37 -13.41
N PRO A 213 7.70 7.75 -13.83
CA PRO A 213 7.93 8.32 -15.17
C PRO A 213 7.50 7.38 -16.30
N ASN A 214 7.68 6.07 -16.11
CA ASN A 214 7.37 5.03 -17.08
C ASN A 214 5.92 4.49 -16.99
N ASP A 215 5.10 4.98 -16.06
CA ASP A 215 3.69 4.60 -15.99
C ASP A 215 2.88 5.37 -17.05
N PRO A 216 1.99 4.72 -17.82
CA PRO A 216 1.32 5.37 -18.94
C PRO A 216 0.29 6.42 -18.52
N LEU A 217 -0.29 6.34 -17.31
CA LEU A 217 -1.36 7.26 -16.87
C LEU A 217 -1.00 8.03 -15.60
N VAL A 218 -0.16 7.48 -14.72
CA VAL A 218 0.18 8.04 -13.42
C VAL A 218 1.55 8.71 -13.52
N ARG A 219 1.63 9.93 -13.02
CA ARG A 219 2.89 10.67 -12.90
C ARG A 219 3.53 10.45 -11.54
N LYS A 220 2.72 10.45 -10.47
CA LYS A 220 3.19 10.36 -9.09
C LYS A 220 2.16 9.65 -8.21
N ILE A 221 2.66 8.88 -7.24
CA ILE A 221 1.87 8.26 -6.18
C ILE A 221 2.28 8.86 -4.84
N THR A 222 1.32 9.31 -4.05
CA THR A 222 1.52 9.72 -2.66
C THR A 222 0.83 8.73 -1.73
N TYR A 223 1.61 7.98 -0.95
CA TYR A 223 1.12 7.10 0.10
C TYR A 223 0.85 7.90 1.36
N ILE A 224 -0.30 7.65 2.01
CA ILE A 224 -0.74 8.37 3.21
C ILE A 224 -0.88 7.39 4.35
N GLY A 225 -0.05 7.59 5.37
CA GLY A 225 0.11 6.65 6.47
C GLY A 225 -0.26 7.20 7.82
N ASN A 226 -0.78 6.34 8.68
CA ASN A 226 -1.01 6.60 10.09
C ASN A 226 -0.41 5.46 10.94
N HIS A 227 0.26 5.81 12.04
CA HIS A 227 0.94 4.86 12.92
C HIS A 227 0.02 3.82 13.59
N LYS A 228 -1.27 4.12 13.75
CA LYS A 228 -2.27 3.22 14.33
C LYS A 228 -3.04 2.44 13.26
N PHE A 229 -3.44 3.12 12.20
CA PHE A 229 -4.38 2.60 11.19
C PHE A 229 -3.71 2.08 9.91
N GLY A 230 -2.38 2.08 9.84
CA GLY A 230 -1.69 1.59 8.65
C GLY A 230 -1.71 2.60 7.50
N LEU A 231 -1.87 2.09 6.28
CA LEU A 231 -2.06 2.90 5.08
C LEU A 231 -3.52 3.36 5.02
N VAL A 232 -3.75 4.66 5.11
CA VAL A 232 -5.10 5.25 5.20
C VAL A 232 -5.52 5.98 3.92
N GLY A 233 -4.60 6.10 2.97
CA GLY A 233 -4.92 6.62 1.65
C GLY A 233 -3.79 6.57 0.65
N ILE A 234 -4.17 6.76 -0.60
CA ILE A 234 -3.28 6.90 -1.75
C ILE A 234 -3.79 8.08 -2.58
N ILE A 235 -2.90 8.95 -3.04
CA ILE A 235 -3.21 9.96 -4.07
C ILE A 235 -2.40 9.62 -5.31
N MET A 236 -3.08 9.53 -6.46
CA MET A 236 -2.47 9.36 -7.76
C MET A 236 -2.61 10.66 -8.54
N ASP A 237 -1.46 11.25 -8.86
CA ASP A 237 -1.34 12.40 -9.74
C ASP A 237 -1.23 11.90 -11.17
N MET A 238 -2.26 12.14 -11.97
CA MET A 238 -2.36 11.60 -13.33
C MET A 238 -1.63 12.51 -14.33
N LYS A 239 -1.16 11.92 -15.44
CA LYS A 239 -0.44 12.64 -16.51
C LYS A 239 -1.30 13.69 -17.23
N ASP A 240 -2.62 13.59 -17.12
CA ASP A 240 -3.57 14.58 -17.62
C ASP A 240 -3.87 15.71 -16.62
N GLY A 241 -3.19 15.73 -15.46
CA GLY A 241 -3.31 16.73 -14.41
C GLY A 241 -4.44 16.47 -13.41
N LYS A 242 -5.20 15.38 -13.54
CA LYS A 242 -6.22 15.01 -12.56
C LYS A 242 -5.58 14.39 -11.31
N LEU A 243 -6.23 14.57 -10.17
CA LEU A 243 -5.85 13.94 -8.90
C LEU A 243 -6.91 12.93 -8.48
N MET A 244 -6.55 11.65 -8.46
CA MET A 244 -7.39 10.60 -7.89
C MET A 244 -6.95 10.34 -6.45
N GLN A 245 -7.88 10.46 -5.51
CA GLN A 245 -7.69 10.14 -4.11
C GLN A 245 -8.42 8.83 -3.79
N MET A 246 -7.75 7.93 -3.10
CA MET A 246 -8.33 6.74 -2.49
C MET A 246 -8.19 6.85 -0.98
N THR A 247 -9.31 6.80 -0.27
CA THR A 247 -9.31 6.62 1.19
C THR A 247 -9.45 5.14 1.50
N ILE A 248 -8.59 4.64 2.40
CA ILE A 248 -8.59 3.24 2.85
C ILE A 248 -9.07 3.24 4.30
N VAL A 249 -10.14 2.48 4.58
CA VAL A 249 -10.76 2.39 5.90
C VAL A 249 -10.60 0.99 6.46
N PRO A 250 -9.81 0.79 7.52
CA PRO A 250 -9.64 -0.52 8.14
C PRO A 250 -10.76 -0.79 9.16
N TRP A 251 -11.84 -1.45 8.74
CA TRP A 251 -13.08 -1.54 9.53
C TRP A 251 -12.91 -2.18 10.90
N ASN A 252 -12.00 -3.15 11.03
CA ASN A 252 -11.80 -3.90 12.26
C ASN A 252 -11.21 -3.09 13.42
N VAL A 253 -10.56 -1.96 13.13
CA VAL A 253 -9.88 -1.14 14.14
C VAL A 253 -10.47 0.27 14.26
N MET A 254 -11.56 0.54 13.54
CA MET A 254 -12.29 1.82 13.51
C MET A 254 -13.29 1.98 14.66
#